data_AF-A0A7X9KR73-F1
#
_entry.id   AF-A0A7X9KR73-F1
#
_cell.length_a   1.000
_cell.length_b   1.000
_cell.length_c   1.000
_cell.angle_alpha   90.00
_cell.angle_beta   90.00
_cell.angle_gamma   90.00
#
_symmetry.space_group_name_H-M   'P 1'
#
loop_
_entity.id
_entity.type
_entity.pdbx_description
1 polymer ?
#
loop_
_entity_poly.entity_id
_entity_poly.type
_entity_poly.pdbx_seq_one_letter_code
_entity_poly.pdbx_strand_id
1 'polypeptide(L)'
;GVIIINIPSLNERREDIPHLVDYFLDIIATEYGQAKKIIDENAMLALQKNNWTGNIRELRNVVERLVILSGKTITGQDVELYVLPK
;
A
#
# COMPACT_ATOMS: atom_id res chain seq x y z
N GLY A 1 -26.05 25.87 9.36
CA GLY A 1 -25.99 25.26 8.02
C GLY A 1 -25.17 23.99 8.12
N VAL A 2 -25.54 22.95 7.38
CA VAL A 2 -24.78 21.70 7.30
C VAL A 2 -23.74 21.85 6.18
N ILE A 3 -22.49 21.52 6.45
CA ILE A 3 -21.41 21.48 5.45
C ILE A 3 -21.24 20.03 5.00
N ILE A 4 -21.36 19.78 3.70
CA ILE A 4 -21.10 18.47 3.11
C ILE A 4 -19.62 18.41 2.75
N ILE A 5 -18.89 17.48 3.36
CA ILE A 5 -17.48 17.20 3.04
C ILE A 5 -17.46 15.95 2.15
N ASN A 6 -17.05 16.12 0.89
CA ASN A 6 -16.78 14.98 0.02
C ASN A 6 -15.34 14.50 0.25
N ILE A 7 -15.17 13.23 0.59
CA ILE A 7 -13.84 12.62 0.76
C ILE A 7 -13.58 11.78 -0.48
N PRO A 8 -12.63 12.16 -1.35
CA PRO A 8 -12.36 11.40 -2.56
C PRO A 8 -11.86 9.99 -2.20
N SER A 9 -12.22 9.00 -3.01
CA SER A 9 -11.66 7.66 -2.89
C SER A 9 -10.16 7.68 -3.15
N LEU A 10 -9.43 6.67 -2.66
CA LEU A 10 -7.99 6.54 -2.94
C LEU A 10 -7.70 6.42 -4.44
N ASN A 11 -8.64 5.86 -5.21
CA ASN A 11 -8.54 5.74 -6.65
C ASN A 11 -8.55 7.08 -7.40
N GLU A 12 -9.15 8.12 -6.79
CA GLU A 12 -9.18 9.49 -7.32
C GLU A 12 -7.90 10.28 -6.98
N ARG A 13 -7.02 9.73 -6.13
CA ARG A 13 -5.77 10.34 -5.65
C ARG A 13 -4.66 9.31 -5.58
N ARG A 14 -4.38 8.68 -6.72
CA ARG A 14 -3.37 7.60 -6.82
C ARG A 14 -1.96 8.11 -6.54
N GLU A 15 -1.73 9.41 -6.76
CA GLU A 15 -0.51 10.13 -6.43
C GLU A 15 -0.17 10.13 -4.92
N ASP A 16 -1.16 9.90 -4.05
CA ASP A 16 -0.93 9.78 -2.60
C ASP A 16 -0.40 8.39 -2.21
N ILE A 17 -0.56 7.37 -3.08
CA ILE A 17 -0.22 5.98 -2.77
C ILE A 17 1.26 5.82 -2.39
N PRO A 18 2.25 6.41 -3.10
CA PRO A 18 3.65 6.30 -2.70
C PRO A 18 3.93 6.80 -1.27
N HIS A 19 3.34 7.93 -0.90
CA HIS A 19 3.50 8.49 0.45
C HIS A 19 2.82 7.63 1.51
N LEU A 20 1.63 7.11 1.22
CA LEU A 20 0.91 6.20 2.12
C LEU A 20 1.65 4.88 2.31
N VAL A 21 2.19 4.30 1.24
CA VAL A 21 2.98 3.06 1.29
C VAL A 21 4.22 3.27 2.14
N ASP A 22 4.95 4.36 1.93
CA ASP A 22 6.16 4.68 2.71
C ASP A 22 5.86 4.80 4.21
N TYR A 23 4.78 5.53 4.54
CA TYR A 23 4.29 5.67 5.90
C TYR A 23 3.89 4.34 6.54
N PHE A 24 3.18 3.47 5.81
CA PHE A 24 2.80 2.15 6.32
C PHE A 24 4.00 1.24 6.52
N LEU A 25 4.99 1.27 5.61
CA LEU A 25 6.23 0.50 5.77
C LEU A 25 6.94 0.90 7.06
N ASP A 26 7.01 2.19 7.40
CA ASP A 26 7.62 2.67 8.65
C ASP A 26 6.85 2.21 9.89
N ILE A 27 5.52 2.34 9.86
CA ILE A 27 4.65 1.90 10.96
C ILE A 27 4.79 0.40 11.19
N ILE A 28 4.64 -0.40 10.14
CA ILE A 28 4.65 -1.87 10.25
C ILE A 28 6.03 -2.36 10.68
N ALA A 29 7.11 -1.73 10.18
CA ALA A 29 8.47 -2.01 10.63
C ALA A 29 8.63 -1.78 12.14
N THR A 30 8.09 -0.66 12.64
CA THR A 30 8.11 -0.32 14.06
C THR A 30 7.26 -1.29 14.89
N GLU A 31 6.03 -1.59 14.44
CA GLU A 31 5.11 -2.52 15.09
C GLU A 31 5.71 -3.92 15.24
N TYR A 32 6.46 -4.38 14.24
CA TYR A 32 7.04 -5.72 14.22
C TYR A 32 8.49 -5.78 14.74
N GLY A 33 9.06 -4.64 15.12
CA GLY A 33 10.45 -4.55 15.60
C GLY A 33 11.48 -4.97 14.56
N GLN A 34 11.21 -4.69 13.27
CA GLN A 34 12.09 -5.03 12.15
C GLN A 34 12.52 -3.78 11.37
N ALA A 35 13.51 -3.94 10.48
CA ALA A 35 13.89 -2.85 9.57
C ALA A 35 12.80 -2.61 8.51
N LYS A 36 12.62 -1.35 8.11
CA LYS A 36 11.77 -0.96 6.97
C LYS A 36 12.21 -1.73 5.72
N LYS A 37 11.25 -2.37 5.05
CA LYS A 37 11.53 -3.04 3.77
C LYS A 37 11.76 -2.02 2.66
N ILE A 38 12.60 -2.41 1.71
CA ILE A 38 12.77 -1.68 0.46
C ILE A 38 11.63 -2.10 -0.46
N ILE A 39 11.03 -1.15 -1.16
CA ILE A 39 10.07 -1.40 -2.23
C ILE A 39 10.68 -0.93 -3.55
N ASP A 40 10.63 -1.76 -4.59
CA ASP A 40 11.13 -1.36 -5.90
C ASP A 40 10.10 -0.53 -6.68
N GLU A 41 10.56 0.09 -7.77
CA GLU A 41 9.72 0.96 -8.59
C GLU A 41 8.55 0.19 -9.24
N ASN A 42 8.78 -1.06 -9.64
CA ASN A 42 7.75 -1.89 -10.27
C ASN A 42 6.61 -2.22 -9.30
N ALA A 43 6.93 -2.53 -8.05
CA ALA A 43 5.96 -2.73 -6.97
C ALA A 43 5.15 -1.46 -6.73
N MET A 44 5.83 -0.32 -6.66
CA MET A 44 5.17 0.97 -6.46
C MET A 44 4.21 1.31 -7.61
N LEU A 45 4.62 1.06 -8.86
CA LEU A 45 3.77 1.25 -10.04
C LEU A 45 2.58 0.29 -10.04
N ALA A 46 2.78 -0.98 -9.64
CA ALA A 46 1.71 -1.96 -9.55
C ALA A 46 0.67 -1.56 -8.49
N LEU A 47 1.10 -1.11 -7.31
CA LEU A 47 0.20 -0.60 -6.27
C LEU A 47 -0.61 0.62 -6.72
N GLN A 48 -0.01 1.54 -7.49
CA GLN A 48 -0.71 2.70 -8.06
C GLN A 48 -1.73 2.33 -9.15
N LYS A 49 -1.50 1.24 -9.88
CA LYS A 49 -2.42 0.77 -10.93
C LYS A 49 -3.66 0.06 -10.37
N ASN A 50 -3.55 -0.54 -9.19
CA ASN A 50 -4.63 -1.28 -8.54
C ASN A 50 -5.86 -0.40 -8.22
N ASN A 51 -7.01 -1.06 -8.14
CA ASN A 51 -8.28 -0.45 -7.75
C ASN A 51 -8.55 -0.70 -6.26
N TRP A 52 -8.42 0.33 -5.43
CA TRP A 52 -8.53 0.25 -3.98
C TRP A 52 -9.96 0.48 -3.50
N THR A 53 -10.83 -0.51 -3.69
CA THR A 53 -12.25 -0.44 -3.28
C THR A 53 -12.42 -0.27 -1.76
N GLY A 54 -11.52 -0.85 -0.97
CA GLY A 54 -11.42 -0.65 0.48
C GLY A 54 -10.56 0.55 0.89
N ASN A 55 -10.15 1.39 -0.09
CA ASN A 55 -9.39 2.62 0.09
C ASN A 55 -8.11 2.41 0.92
N ILE A 56 -7.81 3.34 1.83
CA ILE A 56 -6.61 3.36 2.67
C ILE A 56 -6.47 2.10 3.52
N ARG A 57 -7.59 1.53 4.00
CA ARG A 57 -7.57 0.32 4.83
C ARG A 57 -7.08 -0.89 4.04
N GLU A 58 -7.54 -1.04 2.81
CA GLU A 58 -7.11 -2.11 1.92
C GLU A 58 -5.63 -1.97 1.57
N LEU A 59 -5.19 -0.75 1.24
CA LEU A 59 -3.78 -0.46 0.98
C LEU A 59 -2.89 -0.86 2.16
N ARG A 60 -3.23 -0.46 3.39
CA ARG A 60 -2.46 -0.84 4.60
C ARG A 60 -2.36 -2.36 4.75
N ASN A 61 -3.48 -3.07 4.61
CA ASN A 61 -3.52 -4.54 4.76
C ASN A 61 -2.65 -5.23 3.72
N VAL A 62 -2.65 -4.72 2.49
CA VAL A 62 -1.79 -5.23 1.42
C VAL A 62 -0.31 -4.96 1.72
N VAL A 63 0.06 -3.75 2.13
CA VAL A 63 1.45 -3.42 2.49
C VAL A 63 1.93 -4.30 3.64
N GLU A 64 1.10 -4.52 4.66
CA GLU A 64 1.38 -5.43 5.77
C GLU A 64 1.65 -6.86 5.29
N ARG A 65 0.82 -7.37 4.37
CA ARG A 65 1.03 -8.68 3.74
C ARG A 65 2.34 -8.75 2.97
N LEU A 66 2.69 -7.73 2.19
CA LEU A 66 3.95 -7.68 1.43
C LEU A 66 5.17 -7.64 2.38
N VAL A 67 5.05 -6.92 3.49
CA VAL A 67 6.08 -6.93 4.53
C VAL A 67 6.29 -8.34 5.12
N ILE A 68 5.23 -9.12 5.31
CA ILE A 68 5.34 -10.48 5.85
C ILE A 68 5.87 -11.48 4.81
N LEU A 69 5.36 -11.41 3.57
CA LEU A 69 5.53 -12.49 2.59
C LEU A 69 6.71 -12.30 1.64
N SER A 70 7.14 -11.06 1.39
CA SER A 70 8.23 -10.80 0.45
C SER A 70 9.62 -11.04 1.04
N GLY A 71 10.65 -11.01 0.19
CA GLY A 71 12.05 -11.02 0.62
C GLY A 71 12.48 -9.69 1.26
N LYS A 72 13.79 -9.39 1.20
CA LYS A 72 14.36 -8.11 1.67
C LYS A 72 13.80 -6.90 0.90
N THR A 73 13.50 -7.10 -0.38
CA THR A 73 12.90 -6.10 -1.27
C THR A 73 11.54 -6.61 -1.71
N ILE A 74 10.52 -5.74 -1.62
CA ILE A 74 9.19 -5.96 -2.19
C ILE A 74 9.27 -5.59 -3.68
N THR A 75 8.97 -6.54 -4.53
CA THR A 75 9.07 -6.44 -5.99
C THR A 75 7.71 -6.36 -6.66
N GLY A 76 7.67 -5.94 -7.93
CA GLY A 76 6.44 -5.96 -8.72
C GLY A 76 5.75 -7.34 -8.73
N GLN A 77 6.54 -8.41 -8.77
CA GLN A 77 6.03 -9.78 -8.73
C GLN A 77 5.35 -10.10 -7.39
N ASP A 78 5.89 -9.63 -6.26
CA ASP A 78 5.24 -9.78 -4.96
C ASP A 78 3.86 -9.12 -4.95
N VAL A 79 3.74 -7.93 -5.55
CA VAL A 79 2.46 -7.22 -5.64
C VAL A 79 1.46 -8.03 -6.47
N GLU A 80 1.86 -8.56 -7.61
CA GLU A 80 0.98 -9.41 -8.44
C GLU A 80 0.53 -10.67 -7.70
N LEU A 81 1.41 -11.30 -6.91
CA LEU A 81 1.09 -12.51 -6.17
C LEU A 81 0.17 -12.27 -4.97
N TYR A 82 0.28 -11.11 -4.32
CA TYR A 82 -0.32 -10.88 -3.01
C TYR A 82 -1.42 -9.82 -2.95
N VAL A 83 -1.65 -9.04 -4.02
CA VAL A 83 -2.65 -7.95 -4.05
C VAL A 83 -4.00 -8.36 -4.62
N LEU A 84 -4.15 -9.59 -5.14
CA LEU A 84 -5.43 -10.07 -5.67
C LEU A 84 -5.90 -11.35 -4.97
N PRO A 85 -7.19 -11.48 -4.62
CA PRO A 85 -7.84 -12.78 -4.71
C PRO A 85 -8.04 -13.08 -6.20
N LYS A 86 -7.77 -14.32 -6.63
CA LYS A 86 -8.37 -14.84 -7.86
C LYS A 86 -9.88 -14.77 -7.80
#